data_AF-N9P780-F1
#
_entry.id   AF-N9P780-F1
#
_cell.length_a   1.000
_cell.length_b   1.000
_cell.length_c   1.000
_cell.angle_alpha   90.00
_cell.angle_beta   90.00
_cell.angle_gamma   90.00
#
_symmetry.space_group_name_H-M   'P 1'
#
loop_
_entity.id
_entity.type
_entity.pdbx_description
1 polymer ?
#
loop_
_entity_poly.entity_id
_entity_poly.type
_entity_poly.pdbx_seq_one_letter_code
_entity_poly.pdbx_strand_id
1 'polypeptide(L)'
;MSIKILLVKYELIESDKLIEDDVVIIESAFITSEILEKISTFITKRKVYEMLDEDPNNESFEIECFDDKYITDILFKLEMEFIDLLKNKSSVENQDDLLIDQNLRDAIFEFRTITNLIYLFRLKSDKYQNDNSTLVKVG
;
A
#
# COMPACT_ATOMS: atom_id res chain seq x y z
N MET A 1 8.37 -5.06 12.27
CA MET A 1 6.90 -5.03 12.45
C MET A 1 6.25 -5.02 11.08
N SER A 2 5.07 -5.63 10.93
CA SER A 2 4.31 -5.59 9.68
C SER A 2 3.41 -4.35 9.64
N ILE A 3 3.41 -3.63 8.52
CA ILE A 3 2.59 -2.43 8.28
C ILE A 3 1.49 -2.81 7.30
N LYS A 4 0.28 -2.30 7.49
CA LYS A 4 -0.85 -2.64 6.62
C LYS A 4 -1.06 -1.54 5.59
N ILE A 5 -1.07 -1.91 4.32
CA ILE A 5 -1.47 -1.02 3.23
C ILE A 5 -2.85 -1.45 2.76
N LEU A 6 -3.75 -0.49 2.61
CA LEU A 6 -5.16 -0.73 2.31
C LEU A 6 -5.55 0.05 1.05
N LEU A 7 -6.17 -0.62 0.09
CA LEU A 7 -6.97 0.07 -0.92
C LEU A 7 -8.38 0.23 -0.36
N VAL A 8 -8.75 1.47 -0.04
CA VAL A 8 -10.02 1.79 0.61
C VAL A 8 -10.82 2.76 -0.24
N LYS A 9 -12.14 2.60 -0.22
CA LYS A 9 -13.07 3.52 -0.83
C LYS A 9 -13.86 4.24 0.25
N TYR A 10 -13.75 5.55 0.23
CA TYR A 10 -14.48 6.49 1.06
C TYR A 10 -15.76 6.93 0.34
N GLU A 11 -16.74 7.37 1.12
CA GLU A 11 -17.85 8.17 0.60
C GLU A 11 -17.34 9.59 0.26
N LEU A 12 -17.88 10.17 -0.82
CA LEU A 12 -17.53 11.50 -1.32
C LEU A 12 -18.80 12.36 -1.39
N ILE A 13 -18.91 13.39 -0.54
CA ILE A 13 -20.09 14.28 -0.51
C ILE A 13 -19.90 15.53 -1.37
N GLU A 14 -18.70 16.09 -1.37
CA GLU A 14 -18.28 17.20 -2.23
C GLU A 14 -16.93 16.82 -2.85
N SER A 15 -16.54 17.42 -3.99
CA SER A 15 -15.46 16.94 -4.87
C SER A 15 -14.13 16.52 -4.19
N ASP A 16 -13.84 16.98 -2.98
CA ASP A 16 -12.65 16.62 -2.21
C ASP A 16 -12.92 16.21 -0.73
N LYS A 17 -14.17 16.13 -0.28
CA LYS A 17 -14.50 15.77 1.11
C LYS A 17 -14.80 14.28 1.24
N LEU A 18 -13.89 13.57 1.89
CA LEU A 18 -13.99 12.14 2.18
C LEU A 18 -14.60 11.90 3.56
N ILE A 19 -15.45 10.88 3.68
CA ILE A 19 -16.18 10.57 4.92
C ILE A 19 -15.91 9.13 5.38
N GLU A 20 -15.60 8.96 6.67
CA GLU A 20 -15.20 7.67 7.28
C GLU A 20 -16.39 6.74 7.64
N ASP A 21 -17.64 7.22 7.64
CA ASP A 21 -18.80 6.48 8.17
C ASP A 21 -18.99 5.08 7.54
N ASP A 22 -18.73 4.95 6.23
CA ASP A 22 -18.85 3.70 5.46
C ASP A 22 -17.61 3.39 4.60
N VAL A 23 -16.41 3.37 5.20
CA VAL A 23 -15.18 2.99 4.46
C VAL A 23 -15.22 1.53 4.01
N VAL A 24 -15.16 1.31 2.69
CA VAL A 24 -15.08 -0.02 2.09
C VAL A 24 -13.62 -0.39 1.86
N ILE A 25 -13.15 -1.47 2.49
CA ILE A 25 -11.84 -2.06 2.17
C ILE A 25 -11.98 -2.89 0.90
N ILE A 26 -11.32 -2.46 -0.18
CA ILE A 26 -11.30 -3.16 -1.46
C ILE A 26 -10.23 -4.25 -1.45
N GLU A 27 -9.03 -3.92 -0.97
CA GLU A 27 -7.89 -4.84 -0.95
C GLU A 27 -6.91 -4.47 0.17
N SER A 28 -6.09 -5.42 0.62
CA SER A 28 -5.05 -5.16 1.62
C SER A 28 -3.77 -5.95 1.39
N ALA A 29 -2.64 -5.34 1.74
CA ALA A 29 -1.35 -5.98 1.76
C ALA A 29 -0.65 -5.71 3.10
N PHE A 30 0.09 -6.68 3.60
CA PHE A 30 1.01 -6.49 4.72
C PHE A 30 2.42 -6.35 4.18
N ILE A 31 3.15 -5.35 4.66
CA ILE A 31 4.51 -5.03 4.19
C ILE A 31 5.47 -4.92 5.37
N THR A 32 6.76 -5.02 5.08
CA THR A 32 7.82 -4.73 6.06
C THR A 32 8.12 -3.23 6.10
N SER A 33 8.71 -2.77 7.20
CA SER A 33 9.20 -1.39 7.32
C SER A 33 10.22 -1.05 6.23
N GLU A 34 11.10 -2.00 5.88
CA GLU A 34 12.11 -1.82 4.82
C GLU A 34 11.49 -1.53 3.44
N ILE A 35 10.38 -2.22 3.10
CA ILE A 35 9.67 -1.96 1.85
C ILE A 35 8.96 -0.61 1.92
N LEU A 36 8.37 -0.26 3.07
CA LEU A 36 7.72 1.04 3.24
C LEU A 36 8.71 2.19 3.04
N GLU A 37 9.91 2.11 3.63
CA GLU A 37 10.94 3.14 3.54
C GLU A 37 11.32 3.47 2.08
N LYS A 38 11.28 2.49 1.19
CA LYS A 38 11.62 2.68 -0.24
C LYS A 38 10.59 3.52 -1.00
N ILE A 39 9.35 3.53 -0.52
CA ILE A 39 8.21 4.22 -1.15
C ILE A 39 7.61 5.32 -0.27
N SER A 40 8.09 5.51 0.96
CA SER A 40 7.53 6.45 1.94
C SER A 40 7.58 7.91 1.48
N THR A 41 8.52 8.25 0.59
CA THR A 41 8.63 9.58 -0.02
C THR A 41 7.39 10.02 -0.79
N PHE A 42 6.51 9.09 -1.14
CA PHE A 42 5.28 9.35 -1.89
C PHE A 42 4.03 9.41 -1.00
N ILE A 43 4.20 9.26 0.32
CA ILE A 43 3.11 9.37 1.28
C ILE A 43 2.77 10.84 1.45
N THR A 44 1.48 11.13 1.42
CA THR A 44 0.88 12.42 1.73
C THR A 44 -0.18 12.26 2.82
N LYS A 45 -0.56 13.37 3.42
CA LYS A 45 -1.66 13.42 4.38
C LYS A 45 -2.92 13.90 3.69
N ARG A 46 -4.03 13.24 3.97
CA ARG A 46 -5.35 13.61 3.44
C ARG A 46 -6.34 13.76 4.58
N LYS A 47 -7.14 14.82 4.53
CA LYS A 47 -8.20 15.05 5.52
C LYS A 47 -9.40 14.15 5.23
N VAL A 48 -9.92 13.53 6.28
CA VAL A 48 -11.15 12.75 6.29
C VAL A 48 -12.04 13.35 7.37
N TYR A 49 -13.33 13.38 7.11
CA TYR A 49 -14.34 14.00 7.97
C TYR A 49 -15.25 12.92 8.56
N GLU A 50 -15.65 13.12 9.80
CA GLU A 50 -16.73 12.36 10.41
C GLU A 50 -18.07 13.00 10.05
N MET A 51 -19.08 12.20 9.69
CA MET A 51 -20.46 12.70 9.61
C MET A 51 -20.95 12.89 11.04
N LEU A 52 -20.94 14.13 11.53
CA LEU A 52 -21.74 14.51 12.67
C LEU A 52 -23.00 15.15 12.11
N ASP A 53 -24.14 14.50 12.31
CA ASP A 53 -25.44 14.86 11.72
C ASP A 53 -25.85 16.34 11.91
N GLU A 54 -25.20 17.13 12.78
CA GLU A 54 -25.67 18.48 13.14
C GLU A 54 -24.59 19.54 13.52
N ASP A 55 -23.28 19.37 13.28
CA ASP A 55 -22.26 20.35 13.76
C ASP A 55 -21.49 21.07 12.62
N PRO A 56 -21.47 22.44 12.56
CA PRO A 56 -20.72 23.23 11.57
C PRO A 56 -19.20 23.05 11.60
N ASN A 57 -18.65 22.33 12.58
CA ASN A 57 -17.23 22.05 12.74
C ASN A 57 -16.89 20.57 12.52
N ASN A 58 -17.45 19.92 11.48
CA ASN A 58 -17.16 18.52 11.10
C ASN A 58 -15.76 18.08 11.53
N GLU A 59 -15.69 17.29 12.60
CA GLU A 59 -14.42 16.82 13.14
C GLU A 59 -13.69 16.10 12.01
N SER A 60 -12.44 16.51 11.79
CA SER A 60 -11.61 16.00 10.71
C SER A 60 -10.29 15.51 11.28
N PHE A 61 -9.84 14.37 10.77
CA PHE A 61 -8.51 13.85 11.06
C PHE A 61 -7.73 13.66 9.77
N GLU A 62 -6.41 13.49 9.90
CA GLU A 62 -5.53 13.25 8.78
C GLU A 62 -5.18 11.76 8.72
N ILE A 63 -5.29 11.19 7.52
CA ILE A 63 -4.77 9.85 7.22
C ILE A 63 -3.52 9.96 6.36
N GLU A 64 -2.64 8.98 6.48
CA GLU A 64 -1.52 8.80 5.58
C GLU A 64 -1.95 7.93 4.39
N CYS A 65 -1.68 8.41 3.18
CA CYS A 65 -2.00 7.70 1.95
C CYS A 65 -0.97 8.01 0.87
N PHE A 66 -0.89 7.16 -0.16
CA PHE A 66 -0.05 7.43 -1.32
C PHE A 66 -0.77 8.39 -2.27
N ASP A 67 -0.03 9.37 -2.78
CA ASP A 67 -0.57 10.33 -3.74
C ASP A 67 -0.74 9.69 -5.13
N ASP A 68 -1.94 9.84 -5.69
CA ASP A 68 -2.32 9.25 -6.98
C ASP A 68 -1.38 9.66 -8.12
N LYS A 69 -0.77 10.86 -8.05
CA LYS A 69 0.16 11.33 -9.07
C LYS A 69 1.44 10.49 -9.17
N TYR A 70 1.79 9.76 -8.10
CA TYR A 70 3.03 8.98 -8.02
C TYR A 70 2.81 7.47 -8.12
N ILE A 71 1.58 7.01 -8.41
CA ILE A 71 1.28 5.56 -8.49
C ILE A 71 2.17 4.85 -9.50
N THR A 72 2.42 5.47 -10.66
CA THR A 72 3.33 4.92 -11.68
C THR A 72 4.77 4.83 -11.18
N ASP A 73 5.27 5.84 -10.47
CA ASP A 73 6.62 5.84 -9.91
C ASP A 73 6.78 4.80 -8.79
N ILE A 74 5.75 4.64 -7.96
CA ILE A 74 5.69 3.62 -6.90
C ILE A 74 5.73 2.23 -7.53
N LEU A 75 4.89 1.96 -8.52
CA LEU A 75 4.86 0.68 -9.24
C LEU A 75 6.24 0.35 -9.82
N PHE A 76 6.87 1.31 -10.49
CA PHE A 76 8.20 1.13 -11.04
C PHE A 76 9.23 0.76 -9.96
N LYS A 77 9.25 1.47 -8.82
CA LYS A 77 10.14 1.12 -7.70
C LYS A 77 9.89 -0.30 -7.18
N LEU A 78 8.64 -0.68 -6.99
CA LEU A 78 8.29 -2.01 -6.48
C LEU A 78 8.65 -3.13 -7.46
N GLU A 79 8.49 -2.89 -8.76
CA GLU A 79 8.89 -3.82 -9.81
C GLU A 79 10.42 -3.97 -9.89
N MET A 80 11.18 -2.90 -9.67
CA MET A 80 12.64 -2.97 -9.55
C MET A 80 13.07 -3.78 -8.33
N GLU A 81 12.42 -3.58 -7.18
CA GLU A 81 12.66 -4.38 -5.96
C GLU A 81 12.34 -5.86 -6.16
N PHE A 82 11.26 -6.15 -6.89
CA PHE A 82 10.93 -7.50 -7.28
C PHE A 82 12.03 -8.15 -8.14
N ILE A 83 12.55 -7.43 -9.13
CA ILE A 83 13.64 -7.91 -9.99
C ILE A 83 14.91 -8.18 -9.16
N ASP A 84 15.26 -7.29 -8.24
CA ASP A 84 16.46 -7.45 -7.41
C ASP A 84 16.32 -8.64 -6.44
N LEU A 85 15.12 -8.87 -5.91
CA LEU A 85 14.80 -10.08 -5.16
C LEU A 85 15.03 -11.35 -5.99
N LEU A 86 14.57 -11.38 -7.25
CA LEU A 86 14.78 -12.54 -8.12
C LEU A 86 16.26 -12.79 -8.42
N LYS A 87 17.04 -11.74 -8.66
CA LYS A 87 18.48 -11.86 -8.94
C LYS A 87 19.26 -12.37 -7.73
N ASN A 88 19.03 -11.81 -6.56
CA ASN A 88 19.80 -12.12 -5.34
C ASN A 88 19.59 -13.56 -4.85
N LYS A 89 18.48 -14.22 -5.21
CA LYS A 89 18.21 -15.62 -4.82
C LYS A 89 18.73 -16.64 -5.83
N SER A 90 19.11 -16.23 -7.05
CA SER A 90 19.68 -17.12 -8.08
C SER A 90 21.13 -17.56 -7.81
N SER A 91 21.80 -16.95 -6.82
CA SER A 91 23.23 -17.16 -6.50
C SER A 91 23.48 -18.10 -5.31
N VAL A 92 22.49 -18.84 -4.83
CA VAL A 92 22.63 -19.75 -3.68
C VAL A 92 23.13 -21.12 -4.14
N GLU A 93 24.40 -21.20 -4.52
CA GLU A 93 25.12 -22.48 -4.72
C GLU A 93 25.90 -22.80 -3.43
N ASN A 94 25.51 -23.88 -2.73
CA ASN A 94 26.17 -24.50 -1.56
C ASN A 94 25.86 -23.91 -0.16
N GLN A 95 24.69 -24.22 0.42
CA GLN A 95 24.40 -24.01 1.84
C GLN A 95 23.80 -25.27 2.50
N ASP A 96 23.97 -25.43 3.82
CA ASP A 96 23.40 -26.53 4.62
C ASP A 96 21.87 -26.61 4.49
N ASP A 97 21.32 -27.83 4.47
CA ASP A 97 19.87 -28.11 4.26
C ASP A 97 18.93 -27.35 5.22
N LEU A 98 19.35 -27.10 6.47
CA LEU A 98 18.56 -26.33 7.45
C LEU A 98 18.55 -24.82 7.18
N LEU A 99 19.65 -24.27 6.65
CA LEU A 99 19.74 -22.87 6.23
C LEU A 99 18.94 -22.64 4.94
N ILE A 100 18.85 -23.65 4.07
CA ILE A 100 18.04 -23.60 2.85
C ILE A 100 16.54 -23.43 3.19
N ASP A 101 15.99 -24.15 4.18
CA ASP A 101 14.55 -24.07 4.49
C ASP A 101 14.16 -22.70 5.09
N GLN A 102 14.98 -22.11 5.95
CA GLN A 102 14.74 -20.75 6.46
C GLN A 102 14.86 -19.70 5.35
N ASN A 103 15.93 -19.75 4.56
CA ASN A 103 16.15 -18.82 3.46
C ASN A 103 15.05 -18.90 2.39
N LEU A 104 14.50 -20.09 2.15
CA LEU A 104 13.38 -20.30 1.24
C LEU A 104 12.09 -19.68 1.80
N ARG A 105 11.78 -19.90 3.08
CA ARG A 105 10.59 -19.30 3.70
C ARG A 105 10.64 -17.78 3.68
N ASP A 106 11.78 -17.21 4.01
CA ASP A 106 11.99 -15.76 3.97
C ASP A 106 11.84 -15.23 2.54
N ALA A 107 12.42 -15.91 1.55
CA ALA A 107 12.25 -15.55 0.14
C ALA A 107 10.78 -15.62 -0.31
N ILE A 108 10.04 -16.65 0.09
CA ILE A 108 8.60 -16.77 -0.19
C ILE A 108 7.81 -15.62 0.44
N PHE A 109 8.16 -15.26 1.68
CA PHE A 109 7.51 -14.17 2.39
C PHE A 109 7.78 -12.81 1.74
N GLU A 110 9.04 -12.52 1.40
CA GLU A 110 9.44 -11.29 0.70
C GLU A 110 8.76 -11.21 -0.69
N PHE A 111 8.78 -12.32 -1.44
CA PHE A 111 8.13 -12.42 -2.74
C PHE A 111 6.63 -12.12 -2.65
N ARG A 112 5.93 -12.79 -1.72
CA ARG A 112 4.50 -12.57 -1.49
C ARG A 112 4.22 -11.13 -1.09
N THR A 113 5.06 -10.55 -0.24
CA THR A 113 4.91 -9.17 0.23
C THR A 113 4.97 -8.19 -0.93
N ILE A 114 6.02 -8.27 -1.75
CA ILE A 114 6.22 -7.37 -2.89
C ILE A 114 5.12 -7.56 -3.93
N THR A 115 4.79 -8.80 -4.29
CA THR A 115 3.77 -9.09 -5.31
C THR A 115 2.36 -8.65 -4.90
N ASN A 116 1.99 -8.83 -3.63
CA ASN A 116 0.71 -8.34 -3.12
C ASN A 116 0.63 -6.81 -3.15
N LEU A 117 1.73 -6.14 -2.81
CA LEU A 117 1.79 -4.67 -2.85
C LEU A 117 1.71 -4.15 -4.29
N ILE A 118 2.45 -4.75 -5.23
CA ILE A 118 2.36 -4.44 -6.66
C ILE A 118 0.91 -4.62 -7.15
N TYR A 119 0.28 -5.75 -6.79
CA TYR A 119 -1.11 -6.01 -7.17
C TYR A 119 -2.06 -4.93 -6.65
N LEU A 120 -1.91 -4.50 -5.39
CA LEU A 120 -2.72 -3.43 -4.80
C LEU A 120 -2.57 -2.11 -5.57
N PHE A 121 -1.34 -1.69 -5.88
CA PHE A 121 -1.09 -0.47 -6.64
C PHE A 121 -1.57 -0.57 -8.09
N ARG A 122 -1.45 -1.74 -8.72
CA ARG A 122 -2.04 -1.99 -10.05
C ARG A 122 -3.55 -1.91 -10.01
N LEU A 123 -4.20 -2.44 -8.98
CA LEU A 123 -5.64 -2.35 -8.81
C LEU A 123 -6.10 -0.89 -8.72
N LYS A 124 -5.39 -0.05 -7.96
CA LYS A 124 -5.60 1.41 -7.94
C LYS A 124 -5.41 2.02 -9.32
N SER A 125 -4.29 1.74 -9.99
CA SER A 125 -3.95 2.30 -11.30
C SER A 125 -4.92 1.90 -12.40
N ASP A 126 -5.37 0.64 -12.43
CA ASP A 126 -6.11 0.10 -13.58
C ASP A 126 -7.62 0.31 -13.45
N LYS A 127 -8.15 0.30 -12.21
CA LYS A 127 -9.60 0.38 -11.97
C LYS A 127 -10.06 1.67 -11.32
N TYR A 128 -9.18 2.38 -10.61
CA TYR A 128 -9.55 3.50 -9.75
C TYR A 128 -8.67 4.74 -9.98
N GLN A 129 -7.99 4.84 -11.12
CA GLN A 129 -7.04 5.93 -11.42
C GLN A 129 -7.64 7.32 -11.24
N ASN A 130 -8.91 7.47 -11.63
CA ASN A 130 -9.64 8.74 -11.62
C ASN A 130 -10.73 8.78 -10.54
N ASP A 131 -10.74 7.82 -9.61
CA ASP A 131 -11.67 7.78 -8.48
C ASP A 131 -10.99 8.40 -7.25
N ASN A 132 -11.27 9.69 -7.02
CA ASN A 132 -10.73 10.47 -5.90
C ASN A 132 -11.22 9.99 -4.53
N SER A 133 -12.27 9.15 -4.48
CA SER A 133 -12.78 8.57 -3.25
C SER A 133 -12.07 7.25 -2.89
N THR A 134 -11.31 6.68 -3.82
CA THR A 134 -10.52 5.46 -3.60
C THR A 134 -9.05 5.79 -3.33
N LEU A 135 -8.54 5.44 -2.15
CA LEU A 135 -7.19 5.75 -1.69
C LEU A 135 -6.37 4.51 -1.37
N VAL A 136 -5.06 4.62 -1.51
CA VAL A 136 -4.11 3.65 -0.92
C VAL A 136 -3.65 4.19 0.43
N LYS A 137 -4.32 3.77 1.51
CA LYS A 137 -4.10 4.18 2.90
C LYS A 137 -2.99 3.36 3.55
N VAL A 138 -2.14 4.03 4.32
CA VAL A 138 -1.19 3.41 5.25
C VAL A 138 -1.88 3.27 6.61
N GLY A 139 -1.84 2.08 7.20
CA GLY A 139 -2.45 1.78 8.50
C GLY A 139 -1.57 0.97 9.43
#